data_AF-A0A7J6QLX6-F1
#
_entry.id   AF-A0A7J6QLX6-F1
#
_cell.length_a   1.000
_cell.length_b   1.000
_cell.length_c   1.000
_cell.angle_alpha   90.00
_cell.angle_beta   90.00
_cell.angle_gamma   90.00
#
_symmetry.space_group_name_H-M   'P 1'
#
loop_
_entity.id
_entity.type
_entity.pdbx_description
1 polymer ?
#
loop_
_entity_poly.entity_id
_entity_poly.type
_entity_poly.pdbx_seq_one_letter_code
_entity_poly.pdbx_strand_id
1 'polypeptide(L)'
;ASDLKGFIKFGRINSQTDRTLFKSLPITPRTTPTVFLFMPAHPEIPPSLMPIADINVLTLKRWILNELPIVYRTPGSAEAAEKEALATSRPVMVVYTRASHTTPLLKAMIYKFSHAASFLVVNSHHQLPRRNDIVAKLFYDGHEVTARHLSTKTIEETLSEMLKEVPLEINQLNVKQLCRPAKSISDSMKV
;
A
#
# COMPACT_ATOMS: atom_id res chain seq x y z
N ALA A 1 9.36 -12.31 16.89
CA ALA A 1 10.05 -11.38 15.98
C ALA A 1 10.02 -11.94 14.56
N SER A 2 8.98 -11.64 13.75
CA SER A 2 8.91 -12.11 12.35
C SER A 2 7.86 -11.39 11.47
N ASP A 3 6.85 -10.74 12.03
CA ASP A 3 5.71 -10.27 11.21
C ASP A 3 5.97 -9.08 10.27
N LEU A 4 7.18 -8.52 10.19
CA LEU A 4 7.48 -7.39 9.29
C LEU A 4 8.37 -7.76 8.10
N LYS A 5 9.03 -8.92 8.13
CA LYS A 5 10.01 -9.31 7.10
C LYS A 5 9.39 -9.43 5.70
N GLY A 6 8.08 -9.75 5.61
CA GLY A 6 7.35 -9.80 4.33
C GLY A 6 6.85 -8.44 3.83
N PHE A 7 6.73 -7.44 4.70
CA PHE A 7 6.04 -6.18 4.40
C PHE A 7 7.00 -5.01 4.23
N ILE A 8 8.14 -5.03 4.92
CA ILE A 8 9.08 -3.92 4.95
C ILE A 8 10.45 -4.44 4.56
N LYS A 9 11.02 -3.85 3.51
CA LYS A 9 12.41 -4.08 3.12
C LYS A 9 13.31 -3.16 3.94
N PHE A 10 14.30 -3.74 4.60
CA PHE A 10 15.32 -2.97 5.31
C PHE A 10 16.56 -2.85 4.43
N GLY A 11 17.06 -1.63 4.30
CA GLY A 11 18.32 -1.32 3.62
C GLY A 11 19.23 -0.54 4.54
N ARG A 12 20.53 -0.61 4.28
CA ARG A 12 21.54 0.23 4.94
C ARG A 12 22.28 1.01 3.87
N ILE A 13 22.42 2.31 4.08
CA ILE A 13 23.25 3.20 3.27
C ILE A 13 24.42 3.61 4.13
N ASN A 14 25.63 3.40 3.65
CA ASN A 14 26.86 3.84 4.31
C ASN A 14 27.37 5.10 3.62
N SER A 15 27.50 6.19 4.37
CA SER A 15 27.90 7.50 3.85
C SER A 15 29.31 7.50 3.24
N GLN A 16 30.16 6.52 3.56
CA GLN A 16 31.51 6.38 3.01
C GLN A 16 31.53 5.60 1.69
N THR A 17 30.80 4.49 1.61
CA THR A 17 30.80 3.61 0.42
C THR A 17 29.72 3.98 -0.60
N ASP A 18 28.58 4.50 -0.15
CA ASP A 18 27.42 4.83 -0.98
C ASP A 18 27.29 6.35 -1.20
N ARG A 19 28.42 7.05 -1.35
CA ARG A 19 28.50 8.53 -1.38
C ARG A 19 27.54 9.18 -2.37
N THR A 20 27.39 8.63 -3.58
CA THR A 20 26.53 9.19 -4.62
C THR A 20 25.05 9.12 -4.23
N LEU A 21 24.61 7.97 -3.74
CA LEU A 21 23.24 7.78 -3.25
C LEU A 21 22.98 8.67 -2.03
N PHE A 22 23.91 8.69 -1.07
CA PHE A 22 23.79 9.51 0.14
C PHE A 22 23.64 11.00 -0.17
N LYS A 23 24.41 11.54 -1.13
CA LYS A 23 24.30 12.95 -1.58
C LYS A 23 22.99 13.26 -2.31
N SER A 24 22.36 12.27 -2.93
CA SER A 24 21.11 12.45 -3.67
C SER A 24 19.87 12.50 -2.78
N LEU A 25 19.98 12.02 -1.54
CA LEU A 25 18.89 12.02 -0.59
C LEU A 25 18.80 13.38 0.12
N PRO A 26 17.59 13.93 0.38
CA PRO A 26 17.40 15.18 1.10
C PRO A 26 17.62 14.99 2.61
N ILE A 27 18.78 14.44 2.98
CA ILE A 27 19.16 14.08 4.35
C ILE A 27 20.34 14.93 4.78
N THR A 28 20.23 15.59 5.93
CA THR A 28 21.39 16.22 6.57
C THR A 28 22.26 15.12 7.23
N PRO A 29 23.58 15.09 6.96
CA PRO A 29 24.48 14.15 7.62
C PRO A 29 24.42 14.32 9.14
N ARG A 30 24.20 13.23 9.88
CA ARG A 30 24.22 13.22 11.35
C ARG A 30 25.28 12.24 11.84
N THR A 31 25.81 12.51 13.04
CA THR A 31 26.79 11.64 13.72
C THR A 31 26.15 10.34 14.23
N THR A 32 24.84 10.33 14.42
CA THR A 32 24.08 9.15 14.87
C THR A 32 23.40 8.44 13.70
N PRO A 33 23.31 7.09 13.73
CA PRO A 33 22.52 6.34 12.76
C PRO A 33 21.08 6.86 12.73
N THR A 34 20.64 7.30 11.57
CA THR A 34 19.27 7.81 11.36
C THR A 34 18.50 6.80 10.52
N VAL A 35 17.32 6.39 10.98
CA VAL A 35 16.43 5.51 10.23
C VAL A 35 15.48 6.38 9.41
N PHE A 36 15.34 6.07 8.13
CA PHE A 36 14.36 6.71 7.26
C PHE A 36 13.33 5.69 6.81
N LEU A 37 12.06 6.10 6.81
CA LEU A 37 11.01 5.38 6.08
C LEU A 37 10.97 5.94 4.66
N PHE A 38 11.17 5.08 3.68
CA PHE A 38 10.90 5.39 2.28
C PHE A 38 9.58 4.76 1.87
N MET A 39 8.60 5.60 1.55
CA MET A 39 7.34 5.14 0.98
C MET A 39 7.43 5.25 -0.54
N PRO A 40 7.35 4.13 -1.29
CA PRO A 40 7.44 4.19 -2.74
C PRO A 40 6.25 4.98 -3.29
N ALA A 41 6.42 5.57 -4.47
CA ALA A 41 5.33 6.30 -5.09
C ALA A 41 4.16 5.36 -5.39
N HIS A 42 3.01 5.72 -4.86
CA HIS A 42 1.72 5.23 -5.31
C HIS A 42 1.27 6.14 -6.46
N PRO A 43 0.46 5.68 -7.44
CA PRO A 43 -0.09 6.57 -8.48
C PRO A 43 -0.74 7.85 -7.93
N GLU A 44 -1.25 7.78 -6.71
CA GLU A 44 -1.94 8.87 -6.01
C GLU A 44 -1.11 9.52 -4.89
N ILE A 45 0.09 8.99 -4.57
CA ILE A 45 0.87 9.45 -3.41
C ILE A 45 2.34 9.64 -3.82
N PRO A 46 2.87 10.87 -3.73
CA PRO A 46 4.26 11.12 -4.05
C PRO A 46 5.18 10.34 -3.10
N PRO A 47 6.38 9.94 -3.57
CA PRO A 47 7.33 9.26 -2.71
C PRO A 47 7.74 10.17 -1.56
N SER A 48 7.87 9.63 -0.36
CA SER A 48 8.26 10.39 0.82
C SER A 48 9.41 9.72 1.56
N LEU A 49 10.23 10.55 2.19
CA LEU A 49 11.37 10.15 3.00
C LEU A 49 11.26 10.81 4.37
N MET A 50 10.88 10.03 5.38
CA MET A 50 10.60 10.56 6.72
C MET A 50 11.64 10.05 7.73
N PRO A 51 12.29 10.93 8.52
CA PRO A 51 13.19 10.52 9.59
C PRO A 51 12.40 9.91 10.75
N ILE A 52 12.89 8.82 11.32
CA ILE A 52 12.30 8.16 12.49
C ILE A 52 13.17 8.49 13.70
N ALA A 53 12.59 9.19 14.67
CA ALA A 53 13.31 9.72 15.83
C ALA A 53 13.71 8.64 16.86
N ASP A 54 12.93 7.58 17.01
CA ASP A 54 13.14 6.53 18.03
C ASP A 54 13.28 5.13 17.43
N ILE A 55 14.42 4.49 17.71
CA ILE A 55 14.78 3.16 17.22
C ILE A 55 14.39 2.09 18.26
N ASN A 56 13.10 2.04 18.61
CA ASN A 56 12.55 0.88 19.32
C ASN A 56 11.79 0.01 18.31
N VAL A 57 12.10 -1.30 18.24
CA VAL A 57 11.47 -2.27 17.33
C VAL A 57 9.94 -2.28 17.47
N LEU A 58 9.40 -2.17 18.69
CA LEU A 58 7.96 -2.14 18.92
C LEU A 58 7.33 -0.84 18.41
N THR A 59 7.99 0.30 18.66
CA THR A 59 7.56 1.61 18.18
C THR A 59 7.62 1.68 16.67
N LEU A 60 8.70 1.21 16.05
CA LEU A 60 8.90 1.16 14.61
C LEU A 60 7.80 0.34 13.91
N LYS A 61 7.45 -0.83 14.47
CA LYS A 61 6.37 -1.67 13.92
C LYS A 61 5.02 -0.94 13.94
N ARG A 62 4.65 -0.37 15.07
CA ARG A 62 3.38 0.37 15.19
C ARG A 62 3.38 1.61 14.31
N TRP A 63 4.50 2.34 14.27
CA TRP A 63 4.64 3.58 13.53
C TRP A 63 4.50 3.34 12.03
N ILE A 64 5.27 2.40 11.45
CA ILE A 64 5.20 2.12 10.01
C ILE A 64 3.79 1.66 9.61
N LEU A 65 3.17 0.82 10.42
CA LEU A 65 1.83 0.32 10.16
C LEU A 65 0.73 1.40 10.28
N ASN A 66 0.93 2.40 11.15
CA ASN A 66 0.02 3.54 11.29
C ASN A 66 0.21 4.58 10.19
N GLU A 67 1.46 4.86 9.81
CA GLU A 67 1.85 5.90 8.85
C GLU A 67 1.67 5.49 7.39
N LEU A 68 1.37 4.21 7.11
CA LEU A 68 0.94 3.82 5.77
C LEU A 68 -0.23 4.72 5.34
N PRO A 69 -0.22 5.29 4.13
CA PRO A 69 -1.34 6.09 3.70
C PRO A 69 -2.58 5.22 3.48
N ILE A 70 -3.76 5.83 3.66
CA ILE A 70 -5.03 5.18 3.36
C ILE A 70 -5.27 5.27 1.86
N VAL A 71 -5.14 4.15 1.15
CA VAL A 71 -5.36 4.02 -0.31
C VAL A 71 -6.62 3.21 -0.64
N TYR A 72 -7.56 3.15 0.30
CA TYR A 72 -8.87 2.55 0.12
C TYR A 72 -9.96 3.54 0.51
N ARG A 73 -11.14 3.38 -0.07
CA ARG A 73 -12.34 4.11 0.36
C ARG A 73 -13.20 3.22 1.26
N THR A 74 -14.06 3.85 2.07
CA THR A 74 -15.00 3.17 2.96
C THR A 74 -16.43 3.58 2.62
N PRO A 75 -17.10 2.85 1.71
CA PRO A 75 -18.52 3.09 1.40
C PRO A 75 -19.41 2.87 2.62
N GLY A 76 -20.56 3.55 2.66
CA GLY A 76 -21.50 3.50 3.79
C GLY A 76 -22.22 2.16 3.97
N SER A 77 -22.27 1.32 2.93
CA SER A 77 -22.87 -0.03 2.99
C SER A 77 -22.21 -1.00 2.02
N ALA A 78 -22.44 -2.29 2.24
CA ALA A 78 -22.02 -3.37 1.33
C ALA A 78 -22.63 -3.19 -0.07
N GLU A 79 -23.92 -2.88 -0.13
CA GLU A 79 -24.66 -2.66 -1.38
C GLU A 79 -24.08 -1.49 -2.18
N ALA A 80 -23.73 -0.39 -1.50
CA ALA A 80 -23.11 0.77 -2.14
C ALA A 80 -21.72 0.41 -2.72
N ALA A 81 -20.93 -0.37 -1.98
CA ALA A 81 -19.62 -0.80 -2.43
C ALA A 81 -19.70 -1.75 -3.64
N GLU A 82 -20.58 -2.75 -3.60
CA GLU A 82 -20.77 -3.69 -4.70
C GLU A 82 -21.34 -2.98 -5.94
N LYS A 83 -22.32 -2.09 -5.77
CA LYS A 83 -22.85 -1.28 -6.88
C LYS A 83 -21.76 -0.44 -7.55
N GLU A 84 -20.88 0.15 -6.76
CA GLU A 84 -19.76 0.92 -7.28
C GLU A 84 -18.75 0.02 -8.01
N ALA A 85 -18.44 -1.14 -7.44
CA ALA A 85 -17.53 -2.12 -8.04
C ALA A 85 -18.06 -2.67 -9.38
N LEU A 86 -19.38 -2.88 -9.48
CA LEU A 86 -20.05 -3.32 -10.72
C LEU A 86 -20.16 -2.20 -11.77
N ALA A 87 -19.99 -0.93 -11.38
CA ALA A 87 -20.11 0.20 -12.30
C ALA A 87 -18.82 0.52 -13.08
N THR A 88 -17.73 -0.23 -12.84
CA THR A 88 -16.43 0.01 -13.46
C THR A 88 -15.93 -1.22 -14.21
N SER A 89 -15.17 -0.97 -15.28
CA SER A 89 -14.45 -2.01 -16.01
C SER A 89 -13.07 -2.32 -15.43
N ARG A 90 -12.62 -1.56 -14.41
CA ARG A 90 -11.34 -1.77 -13.74
C ARG A 90 -11.47 -2.75 -12.58
N PRO A 91 -10.40 -3.46 -12.20
CA PRO A 91 -10.43 -4.35 -11.04
C PRO A 91 -10.73 -3.58 -9.74
N VAL A 92 -11.75 -4.03 -9.02
CA VAL A 92 -12.11 -3.50 -7.68
C VAL A 92 -12.20 -4.64 -6.69
N MET A 93 -11.48 -4.51 -5.59
CA MET A 93 -11.55 -5.43 -4.46
C MET A 93 -12.43 -4.82 -3.36
N VAL A 94 -13.57 -5.44 -3.08
CA VAL A 94 -14.42 -5.09 -1.94
C VAL A 94 -14.06 -5.99 -0.77
N VAL A 95 -13.56 -5.39 0.31
CA VAL A 95 -13.12 -6.10 1.52
C VAL A 95 -14.12 -5.84 2.64
N TYR A 96 -14.79 -6.89 3.07
CA TYR A 96 -15.72 -6.89 4.19
C TYR A 96 -14.97 -7.21 5.47
N THR A 97 -15.14 -6.36 6.47
CA THR A 97 -14.56 -6.55 7.81
C THR A 97 -15.63 -6.34 8.87
N ARG A 98 -15.46 -6.95 10.04
CA ARG A 98 -16.37 -6.78 11.18
C ARG A 98 -15.91 -5.73 12.19
N ALA A 99 -14.71 -5.18 12.00
CA ALA A 99 -14.11 -4.22 12.90
C ALA A 99 -14.20 -2.81 12.30
N SER A 100 -14.42 -1.81 13.16
CA SER A 100 -14.38 -0.38 12.79
C SER A 100 -13.00 0.09 12.31
N HIS A 101 -11.96 -0.74 12.46
CA HIS A 101 -10.60 -0.44 12.07
C HIS A 101 -10.01 -1.57 11.23
N THR A 102 -9.61 -1.22 10.00
CA THR A 102 -8.74 -2.02 9.16
C THR A 102 -7.50 -2.41 9.97
N THR A 103 -7.26 -3.71 10.18
CA THR A 103 -6.06 -4.13 10.89
C THR A 103 -4.84 -3.59 10.15
N PRO A 104 -3.75 -3.23 10.84
CA PRO A 104 -2.63 -2.62 10.12
C PRO A 104 -1.98 -3.59 9.12
N LEU A 105 -2.12 -4.90 9.33
CA LEU A 105 -1.79 -5.93 8.36
C LEU A 105 -2.64 -5.81 7.08
N LEU A 106 -3.96 -5.71 7.21
CA LEU A 106 -4.85 -5.53 6.07
C LEU A 106 -4.56 -4.20 5.34
N LYS A 107 -4.27 -3.13 6.08
CA LYS A 107 -3.86 -1.84 5.50
C LYS A 107 -2.57 -1.97 4.67
N ALA A 108 -1.57 -2.70 5.17
CA ALA A 108 -0.34 -2.99 4.43
C ALA A 108 -0.59 -3.82 3.16
N MET A 109 -1.50 -4.79 3.22
CA MET A 109 -1.88 -5.59 2.05
C MET A 109 -2.61 -4.78 0.99
N ILE A 110 -3.57 -3.97 1.40
CA ILE A 110 -4.26 -3.04 0.51
C ILE A 110 -3.25 -2.12 -0.16
N TYR A 111 -2.34 -1.50 0.60
CA TYR A 111 -1.29 -0.64 0.04
C TYR A 111 -0.37 -1.37 -0.94
N LYS A 112 -0.01 -2.64 -0.65
CA LYS A 112 0.82 -3.45 -1.54
C LYS A 112 0.15 -3.69 -2.89
N PHE A 113 -1.16 -3.94 -2.90
CA PHE A 113 -1.89 -4.35 -4.10
C PHE A 113 -2.71 -3.21 -4.76
N SER A 114 -2.71 -2.01 -4.20
CA SER A 114 -3.51 -0.87 -4.70
C SER A 114 -3.09 -0.37 -6.08
N HIS A 115 -1.91 -0.75 -6.56
CA HIS A 115 -1.48 -0.52 -7.94
C HIS A 115 -2.20 -1.42 -8.96
N ALA A 116 -2.76 -2.55 -8.51
CA ALA A 116 -3.39 -3.57 -9.37
C ALA A 116 -4.93 -3.48 -9.35
N ALA A 117 -5.52 -3.05 -8.22
CA ALA A 117 -6.96 -2.90 -8.08
C ALA A 117 -7.29 -1.73 -7.14
N SER A 118 -8.45 -1.11 -7.34
CA SER A 118 -9.00 -0.20 -6.33
C SER A 118 -9.57 -0.99 -5.15
N PHE A 119 -9.45 -0.46 -3.94
CA PHE A 119 -9.93 -1.14 -2.74
C PHE A 119 -11.08 -0.36 -2.08
N LEU A 120 -12.17 -1.07 -1.79
CA LEU A 120 -13.29 -0.59 -0.98
C LEU A 120 -13.35 -1.43 0.29
N VAL A 121 -13.30 -0.80 1.46
CA VAL A 121 -13.37 -1.51 2.75
C VAL A 121 -14.72 -1.21 3.38
N VAL A 122 -15.53 -2.25 3.58
CA VAL A 122 -16.86 -2.15 4.16
C VAL A 122 -16.86 -2.75 5.55
N ASN A 123 -17.44 -2.03 6.50
CA ASN A 123 -17.72 -2.59 7.81
C ASN A 123 -19.10 -3.28 7.78
N SER A 124 -19.09 -4.61 7.68
CA SER A 124 -20.31 -5.43 7.61
C SER A 124 -20.45 -6.28 8.87
N HIS A 125 -20.92 -5.66 9.96
CA HIS A 125 -21.13 -6.34 11.23
C HIS A 125 -22.05 -7.57 11.15
N HIS A 126 -23.00 -7.56 10.21
CA HIS A 126 -24.05 -8.58 10.08
C HIS A 126 -23.74 -9.69 9.07
N GLN A 127 -22.80 -9.48 8.14
CA GLN A 127 -22.51 -10.44 7.07
C GLN A 127 -21.37 -11.41 7.41
N LEU A 128 -20.63 -11.15 8.50
CA LEU A 128 -19.46 -11.94 8.88
C LEU A 128 -19.71 -12.74 10.16
N PRO A 129 -19.64 -14.09 10.11
CA PRO A 129 -20.04 -14.93 11.24
C PRO A 129 -19.13 -14.74 12.46
N ARG A 130 -17.82 -14.44 12.27
CA ARG A 130 -16.88 -14.21 13.37
C ARG A 130 -16.27 -12.82 13.33
N ARG A 131 -15.86 -12.34 14.52
CA ARG A 131 -15.28 -10.99 14.73
C ARG A 131 -14.02 -10.72 13.90
N ASN A 132 -13.21 -11.75 13.63
CA ASN A 132 -11.95 -11.62 12.90
C ASN A 132 -12.06 -12.09 11.45
N ASP A 133 -13.27 -12.41 10.98
CA ASP A 133 -13.44 -12.79 9.58
C ASP A 133 -13.21 -11.55 8.72
N ILE A 134 -12.49 -11.78 7.64
CA ILE A 134 -12.31 -10.83 6.56
C ILE A 134 -12.71 -11.60 5.32
N VAL A 135 -13.60 -11.03 4.51
CA VAL A 135 -13.95 -11.57 3.20
C VAL A 135 -13.56 -10.55 2.17
N ALA A 136 -12.96 -10.98 1.07
CA ALA A 136 -12.70 -10.14 -0.07
C ALA A 136 -13.44 -10.68 -1.29
N LYS A 137 -14.04 -9.76 -2.04
CA LYS A 137 -14.64 -10.02 -3.35
C LYS A 137 -13.93 -9.20 -4.41
N LEU A 138 -13.53 -9.86 -5.49
CA LEU A 138 -12.96 -9.21 -6.66
C LEU A 138 -14.06 -9.02 -7.69
N PHE A 139 -14.19 -7.79 -8.15
CA PHE A 139 -15.04 -7.40 -9.27
C PHE A 139 -14.17 -6.92 -10.42
N TYR A 140 -14.56 -7.26 -11.63
CA TYR A 140 -13.90 -6.83 -12.85
C TYR A 140 -14.92 -6.84 -13.99
N ASP A 141 -14.81 -5.90 -14.93
CA ASP A 141 -15.71 -5.79 -16.09
C ASP A 141 -17.20 -5.92 -15.74
N GLY A 142 -17.61 -5.23 -14.67
CA GLY A 142 -19.01 -5.17 -14.22
C GLY A 142 -19.59 -6.46 -13.64
N HIS A 143 -18.78 -7.45 -13.23
CA HIS A 143 -19.26 -8.67 -12.58
C HIS A 143 -18.36 -9.13 -11.41
N GLU A 144 -18.92 -9.97 -10.53
CA GLU A 144 -18.16 -10.63 -9.46
C GLU A 144 -17.31 -11.76 -10.09
N VAL A 145 -16.00 -11.70 -9.90
CA VAL A 145 -15.05 -12.72 -10.38
C VAL A 145 -14.89 -13.83 -9.36
N THR A 146 -14.63 -13.44 -8.10
CA THR A 146 -14.33 -14.40 -7.03
C THR A 146 -14.54 -13.79 -5.65
N ALA A 147 -14.89 -14.65 -4.69
CA ALA A 147 -15.10 -14.30 -3.29
C ALA A 147 -14.32 -15.25 -2.40
N ARG A 148 -13.45 -14.73 -1.52
CA ARG A 148 -12.60 -15.55 -0.66
C ARG A 148 -12.54 -15.03 0.76
N HIS A 149 -12.47 -15.95 1.72
CA HIS A 149 -12.12 -15.64 3.10
C HIS A 149 -10.62 -15.37 3.22
N LEU A 150 -10.26 -14.27 3.89
CA LEU A 150 -8.89 -13.90 4.17
C LEU A 150 -8.54 -14.28 5.62
N SER A 151 -7.56 -15.17 5.76
CA SER A 151 -6.91 -15.43 7.04
C SER A 151 -5.73 -14.49 7.21
N THR A 152 -5.46 -14.04 8.44
CA THR A 152 -4.27 -13.21 8.75
C THR A 152 -2.95 -13.88 8.37
N LYS A 153 -2.92 -15.21 8.28
CA LYS A 153 -1.72 -15.96 7.89
C LYS A 153 -1.50 -16.01 6.37
N THR A 154 -2.56 -15.96 5.58
CA THR A 154 -2.52 -16.21 4.12
C THR A 154 -3.03 -15.02 3.31
N ILE A 155 -3.33 -13.89 3.95
CA ILE A 155 -3.96 -12.72 3.31
C ILE A 155 -3.22 -12.27 2.04
N GLU A 156 -1.89 -12.27 2.06
CA GLU A 156 -1.07 -11.90 0.91
C GLU A 156 -1.22 -12.88 -0.24
N GLU A 157 -1.08 -14.17 0.04
CA GLU A 157 -1.17 -15.25 -0.94
C GLU A 157 -2.56 -15.28 -1.57
N THR A 158 -3.61 -15.19 -0.74
CA THR A 158 -5.00 -15.22 -1.21
C THR A 158 -5.33 -14.01 -2.08
N LEU A 159 -4.93 -12.79 -1.68
CA LEU A 159 -5.13 -11.60 -2.52
C LEU A 159 -4.34 -11.67 -3.82
N SER A 160 -3.10 -12.15 -3.78
CA SER A 160 -2.29 -12.34 -4.98
C SER A 160 -2.89 -13.37 -5.93
N GLU A 161 -3.51 -14.44 -5.43
CA GLU A 161 -4.18 -15.43 -6.26
C GLU A 161 -5.44 -14.87 -6.91
N MET A 162 -6.29 -14.18 -6.15
CA MET A 162 -7.50 -13.54 -6.70
C MET A 162 -7.14 -12.57 -7.83
N LEU A 163 -6.09 -11.76 -7.65
CA LEU A 163 -5.65 -10.79 -8.66
C LEU A 163 -5.08 -11.42 -9.93
N LYS A 164 -4.67 -12.70 -9.92
CA LYS A 164 -4.28 -13.43 -11.14
C LYS A 164 -5.48 -13.87 -11.98
N GLU A 165 -6.69 -13.83 -11.43
CA GLU A 165 -7.92 -14.22 -12.14
C GLU A 165 -8.40 -13.13 -13.10
N VAL A 166 -7.78 -11.94 -13.06
CA VAL A 166 -8.09 -10.82 -13.96
C VAL A 166 -6.86 -10.46 -14.79
N PRO A 167 -7.04 -10.03 -16.06
CA PRO A 167 -5.94 -9.54 -16.88
C PRO A 167 -5.49 -8.17 -16.35
N LEU A 168 -4.53 -8.17 -15.43
CA LEU A 168 -3.94 -6.94 -14.92
C LEU A 168 -3.06 -6.31 -16.01
N GLU A 169 -3.45 -5.13 -16.48
CA GLU A 169 -2.47 -4.20 -17.02
C GLU A 169 -1.56 -3.80 -15.86
N ILE A 170 -0.48 -4.55 -15.68
CA ILE A 170 0.58 -4.16 -14.77
C ILE A 170 1.14 -2.88 -15.38
N ASN A 171 0.59 -1.74 -14.96
CA ASN A 171 1.31 -0.48 -14.97
C ASN A 171 2.51 -0.72 -14.06
N GLN A 172 3.55 -1.30 -14.64
CA GLN A 172 4.88 -1.27 -14.10
C GLN A 172 5.17 0.22 -14.02
N LEU A 173 4.88 0.81 -12.86
CA LEU A 173 5.50 2.04 -12.40
C LEU A 173 6.98 1.76 -12.52
N ASN A 174 7.49 2.15 -13.69
CA ASN A 174 8.82 1.84 -14.15
C ASN A 174 9.70 2.51 -13.10
N VAL A 175 10.33 1.72 -12.22
CA VAL A 175 11.16 2.25 -11.13
C VAL A 175 12.23 3.23 -11.68
N LYS A 176 12.57 3.08 -12.96
CA LYS A 176 13.41 4.00 -13.73
C LYS A 176 12.85 5.42 -13.94
N GLN A 177 11.54 5.65 -13.85
CA GLN A 177 10.93 6.98 -13.93
C GLN A 177 10.92 7.69 -12.57
N LEU A 178 10.86 6.95 -11.45
CA LEU A 178 10.94 7.51 -10.10
C LEU A 178 12.32 8.03 -9.72
N CYS A 179 13.37 7.54 -10.38
CA CYS A 179 14.75 8.00 -10.20
C CYS A 179 15.19 9.06 -11.22
N ARG A 180 14.29 9.60 -12.05
CA ARG A 180 14.64 10.74 -12.89
C ARG A 180 14.58 12.00 -12.03
N PRO A 181 15.67 12.76 -11.89
CA PRO A 181 15.57 14.09 -11.31
C PRO A 181 14.52 14.87 -12.10
N ALA A 182 13.60 15.52 -11.40
CA ALA A 182 12.64 16.41 -12.01
C ALA A 182 13.44 17.39 -12.88
N LYS A 183 13.22 17.36 -14.21
CA LYS A 183 13.74 18.42 -15.07
C LYS A 183 13.13 19.72 -14.54
N SER A 184 13.99 20.61 -14.05
CA SER A 184 13.57 21.94 -13.65
C SER A 184 12.90 22.61 -14.84
N ILE A 185 11.62 22.96 -14.66
CA ILE A 185 10.93 23.88 -15.55
C ILE A 185 11.52 25.26 -15.23
N SER A 186 12.68 25.57 -15.83
CA SER A 186 13.32 26.88 -15.64
C SER A 186 14.11 27.35 -16.86
N ASP A 187 13.79 26.88 -18.07
CA ASP A 187 14.42 27.36 -19.31
C ASP A 187 13.41 27.46 -20.47
N SER A 188 12.27 28.10 -20.22
CA SER A 188 11.39 28.59 -21.30
C SER A 188 10.62 29.83 -20.88
N MET A 189 11.37 30.90 -20.58
CA MET A 189 10.92 32.27 -20.81
C MET A 189 12.16 33.12 -21.14
N LYS A 190 12.62 32.98 -22.39
CA LYS A 190 13.24 34.09 -23.12
C LYS A 190 12.36 34.33 -24.33
N VAL A 191 11.53 35.37 -24.24
CA VAL A 191 11.10 36.19 -25.37
C VAL A 191 11.43 37.62 -24.98
#